data_AF-A0A7L4R4F1-F1
#
_entry.id   AF-A0A7L4R4F1-F1
#
_cell.length_a   1.000
_cell.length_b   1.000
_cell.length_c   1.000
_cell.angle_alpha   90.00
_cell.angle_beta   90.00
_cell.angle_gamma   90.00
#
_symmetry.space_group_name_H-M   'P 1'
#
loop_
_entity.id
_entity.type
_entity.pdbx_description
1 polymer ?
#
loop_
_entity_poly.entity_id
_entity_poly.type
_entity_poly.pdbx_seq_one_letter_code
_entity_poly.pdbx_strand_id
1 'polypeptide(L)'
;MNSKLAGFIILVSVALVFAAGCLDNNDVQTTASAIPVTATWIEPQVIDNTVVIPVKAIDENINTHFKVRTTAGEIAVMAYKLGDNIVVRSNVCPPCGSIGFSLDNDILVCDSCRTTFDAVTGQGIQGACVDYPKESIPFTVSDGNIVMELNDIVTAHMNTVQRG
;
A
#
# COMPACT_ATOMS: atom_id res chain seq x y z
N MET A 1 45.46 -11.60 67.08
CA MET A 1 46.02 -12.89 66.59
C MET A 1 45.76 -12.96 65.10
N ASN A 2 46.67 -12.46 64.26
CA ASN A 2 47.84 -13.15 63.67
C ASN A 2 47.50 -13.49 62.20
N SER A 3 47.94 -12.66 61.24
CA SER A 3 49.09 -12.89 60.31
C SER A 3 48.68 -13.79 59.13
N LYS A 4 48.97 -13.57 57.84
CA LYS A 4 50.08 -12.95 57.07
C LYS A 4 49.49 -12.57 55.69
N LEU A 5 49.80 -11.47 55.00
CA LEU A 5 51.06 -10.98 54.40
C LEU A 5 51.83 -11.99 53.52
N ALA A 6 51.49 -12.02 52.23
CA ALA A 6 52.36 -12.29 51.07
C ALA A 6 51.47 -12.02 49.83
N GLY A 7 51.74 -11.11 48.89
CA GLY A 7 53.03 -10.59 48.43
C GLY A 7 53.52 -11.43 47.25
N PHE A 8 52.88 -11.32 46.08
CA PHE A 8 53.51 -11.69 44.81
C PHE A 8 53.06 -10.74 43.70
N ILE A 9 54.02 -9.92 43.30
CA ILE A 9 54.04 -9.10 42.09
C ILE A 9 54.23 -10.07 40.92
N ILE A 10 53.30 -10.10 39.97
CA ILE A 10 53.54 -10.62 38.62
C ILE A 10 53.25 -9.47 37.66
N LEU A 11 54.34 -9.04 37.04
CA LEU A 11 54.46 -8.03 36.01
C LEU A 11 54.37 -8.74 34.65
N VAL A 12 53.92 -8.03 33.61
CA VAL A 12 53.97 -8.40 32.17
C VAL A 12 52.79 -9.31 31.73
N SER A 13 52.01 -9.05 30.68
CA SER A 13 52.21 -8.32 29.43
C SER A 13 50.89 -7.80 28.86
N VAL A 14 50.94 -6.61 28.28
CA VAL A 14 49.96 -6.01 27.39
C VAL A 14 49.80 -6.87 26.13
N ALA A 15 48.56 -7.21 25.78
CA ALA A 15 48.17 -7.56 24.42
C ALA A 15 46.89 -6.77 24.08
N LEU A 16 47.08 -5.61 23.46
CA LEU A 16 46.05 -4.86 22.77
C LEU A 16 45.56 -5.68 21.58
N VAL A 17 44.34 -6.21 21.66
CA VAL A 17 43.61 -6.69 20.49
C VAL A 17 42.56 -5.63 20.16
N PHE A 18 42.83 -4.84 19.13
CA PHE A 18 41.82 -3.98 18.50
C PHE A 18 40.89 -4.88 17.70
N ALA A 19 39.70 -5.17 18.24
CA ALA A 19 38.59 -5.67 17.45
C ALA A 19 37.91 -4.47 16.77
N ALA A 20 38.15 -4.34 15.47
CA ALA A 20 37.46 -3.40 14.59
C ALA A 20 36.14 -4.00 14.11
N GLY A 21 35.05 -3.22 14.20
CA GLY A 21 33.78 -3.37 13.46
C GLY A 21 32.89 -4.55 13.89
N CYS A 22 31.56 -4.46 13.97
CA CYS A 22 30.61 -3.41 13.60
C CYS A 22 29.50 -3.37 14.67
N LEU A 23 29.06 -2.18 15.05
CA LEU A 23 27.72 -2.00 15.61
C LEU A 23 26.75 -2.02 14.44
N ASP A 24 25.99 -3.09 14.27
CA ASP A 24 24.80 -3.04 13.42
C ASP A 24 23.63 -2.56 14.26
N ASN A 25 23.36 -1.26 14.09
CA ASN A 25 22.12 -0.62 14.48
C ASN A 25 21.00 -1.04 13.53
N ASN A 26 19.84 -1.36 14.09
CA ASN A 26 18.52 -1.31 13.46
C ASN A 26 18.33 -2.09 12.14
N ASP A 27 17.85 -3.32 12.27
CA ASP A 27 16.94 -3.88 11.27
C ASP A 27 15.54 -3.94 11.88
N VAL A 28 14.76 -2.88 11.65
CA VAL A 28 13.30 -3.02 11.61
C VAL A 28 13.01 -3.74 10.30
N GLN A 29 13.04 -5.06 10.37
CA GLN A 29 12.68 -5.92 9.26
C GLN A 29 11.16 -5.84 9.08
N THR A 30 10.71 -4.88 8.29
CA THR A 30 9.35 -4.87 7.74
C THR A 30 9.24 -6.09 6.84
N THR A 31 8.66 -7.17 7.37
CA THR A 31 8.33 -8.36 6.59
C THR A 31 7.22 -8.00 5.61
N ALA A 32 7.60 -7.56 4.40
CA ALA A 32 6.68 -7.50 3.28
C ALA A 32 6.13 -8.91 3.03
N SER A 33 4.80 -9.03 2.99
CA SER A 33 4.13 -10.30 2.70
C SER A 33 4.52 -10.76 1.30
N ALA A 34 5.01 -11.99 1.14
CA ALA A 34 5.44 -12.54 -0.15
C ALA A 34 4.28 -12.86 -1.10
N ILE A 35 3.03 -12.67 -0.68
CA ILE A 35 1.82 -12.95 -1.47
C ILE A 35 1.09 -11.63 -1.73
N PRO A 36 0.71 -11.35 -2.99
CA PRO A 36 -0.14 -10.20 -3.32
C PRO A 36 -1.42 -10.18 -2.49
N VAL A 37 -1.79 -9.01 -1.96
CA VAL A 37 -2.98 -8.81 -1.14
C VAL A 37 -4.19 -8.60 -2.04
N THR A 38 -5.08 -9.58 -2.11
CA THR A 38 -6.37 -9.45 -2.82
C THR A 38 -7.27 -8.41 -2.15
N ALA A 39 -7.99 -7.64 -2.96
CA ALA A 39 -8.90 -6.62 -2.45
C ALA A 39 -10.08 -7.23 -1.68
N THR A 40 -10.43 -6.59 -0.56
CA THR A 40 -11.62 -6.93 0.23
C THR A 40 -12.78 -6.00 -0.14
N TRP A 41 -13.96 -6.57 -0.38
CA TRP A 41 -15.19 -5.81 -0.61
C TRP A 41 -15.62 -5.08 0.66
N ILE A 42 -15.83 -3.78 0.55
CA ILE A 42 -16.42 -2.93 1.59
C ILE A 42 -17.65 -2.22 1.04
N GLU A 43 -18.56 -1.84 1.94
CA GLU A 43 -19.74 -1.07 1.57
C GLU A 43 -19.49 0.42 1.87
N PRO A 44 -19.59 1.31 0.87
CA PRO A 44 -19.45 2.74 1.10
C PRO A 44 -20.76 3.33 1.62
N GLN A 45 -20.68 4.47 2.29
CA GLN A 45 -21.84 5.31 2.51
C GLN A 45 -21.89 6.39 1.44
N VAL A 46 -23.06 6.60 0.84
CA VAL A 46 -23.27 7.68 -0.14
C VAL A 46 -24.18 8.72 0.52
N ILE A 47 -23.66 9.92 0.74
CA ILE A 47 -24.36 11.02 1.38
C ILE A 47 -24.34 12.19 0.41
N ASP A 48 -25.52 12.55 -0.08
CA ASP A 48 -25.71 13.53 -1.15
C ASP A 48 -24.83 13.20 -2.37
N ASN A 49 -23.80 14.02 -2.61
CA ASN A 49 -22.90 13.91 -3.74
C ASN A 49 -21.51 13.36 -3.37
N THR A 50 -21.38 12.83 -2.14
CA THR A 50 -20.12 12.32 -1.60
C THR A 50 -20.19 10.84 -1.29
N VAL A 51 -19.04 10.18 -1.41
CA VAL A 51 -18.83 8.77 -1.06
C VAL A 51 -17.87 8.71 0.11
N VAL A 52 -18.26 7.97 1.14
CA VAL A 52 -17.57 7.90 2.41
C VAL A 52 -17.22 6.46 2.73
N ILE A 53 -15.94 6.21 3.04
CA ILE A 53 -15.44 4.93 3.54
C ILE A 53 -14.56 5.16 4.77
N PRO A 54 -14.58 4.26 5.77
CA PRO A 54 -13.74 4.42 6.95
C PRO A 54 -12.28 4.12 6.62
N VAL A 55 -11.36 5.00 7.06
CA VAL A 55 -9.90 4.79 6.95
C VAL A 55 -9.51 3.44 7.56
N LYS A 56 -10.13 3.10 8.68
CA LYS A 56 -9.93 1.83 9.39
C LYS A 56 -10.12 0.61 8.50
N ALA A 57 -11.09 0.61 7.58
CA ALA A 57 -11.30 -0.54 6.69
C ALA A 57 -10.11 -0.75 5.74
N ILE A 58 -9.41 0.31 5.34
CA ILE A 58 -8.21 0.21 4.50
C ILE A 58 -7.01 -0.21 5.34
N ASP A 59 -6.84 0.35 6.54
CA ASP A 59 -5.74 -0.04 7.42
C ASP A 59 -5.82 -1.52 7.84
N GLU A 60 -7.04 -2.06 8.06
CA GLU A 60 -7.23 -3.46 8.45
C GLU A 60 -7.08 -4.44 7.29
N ASN A 61 -7.50 -4.07 6.08
CA ASN A 61 -7.50 -4.98 4.92
C ASN A 61 -6.35 -4.74 3.94
N ILE A 62 -5.62 -3.63 4.06
CA ILE A 62 -4.53 -3.14 3.19
C ILE A 62 -4.98 -2.81 1.76
N ASN A 63 -5.82 -3.65 1.14
CA ASN A 63 -6.38 -3.46 -0.18
C ASN A 63 -7.90 -3.68 -0.13
N THR A 64 -8.66 -2.68 -0.56
CA THR A 64 -10.13 -2.72 -0.57
C THR A 64 -10.68 -2.26 -1.90
N HIS A 65 -11.91 -2.68 -2.18
CA HIS A 65 -12.69 -2.16 -3.29
C HIS A 65 -14.17 -2.09 -2.94
N PHE A 66 -14.87 -1.23 -3.66
CA PHE A 66 -16.30 -1.01 -3.48
C PHE A 66 -16.93 -0.55 -4.79
N LYS A 67 -18.26 -0.54 -4.82
CA LYS A 67 -19.05 -0.05 -5.94
C LYS A 67 -19.87 1.16 -5.52
N VAL A 68 -20.02 2.09 -6.44
CA VAL A 68 -20.85 3.28 -6.28
C VAL A 68 -21.78 3.40 -7.47
N ARG A 69 -23.07 3.60 -7.21
CA ARG A 69 -24.02 3.93 -8.27
C ARG A 69 -23.93 5.41 -8.60
N THR A 70 -23.68 5.72 -9.86
CA THR A 70 -23.55 7.09 -10.38
C THR A 70 -24.48 7.29 -11.57
N THR A 71 -24.50 8.51 -12.11
CA THR A 71 -25.21 8.83 -13.35
C THR A 71 -24.62 8.12 -14.58
N ALA A 72 -23.34 7.74 -14.52
CA ALA A 72 -22.64 6.98 -15.56
C ALA A 72 -22.81 5.45 -15.40
N GLY A 73 -23.58 5.00 -14.39
CA GLY A 73 -23.75 3.59 -14.05
C GLY A 73 -23.04 3.22 -12.75
N GLU A 74 -22.90 1.91 -12.51
CA GLU A 74 -22.19 1.38 -11.35
C GLU A 74 -20.69 1.37 -11.62
N ILE A 75 -19.92 2.13 -10.83
CA ILE A 75 -18.47 2.28 -10.97
C ILE A 75 -17.79 1.56 -9.82
N ALA A 76 -16.76 0.77 -10.14
CA ALA A 76 -15.89 0.15 -9.15
C ALA A 76 -14.72 1.09 -8.81
N VAL A 77 -14.42 1.19 -7.52
CA VAL A 77 -13.33 1.99 -6.96
C VAL A 77 -12.46 1.09 -6.08
N MET A 78 -11.14 1.32 -6.09
CA MET A 78 -10.18 0.65 -5.22
C MET A 78 -9.55 1.66 -4.30
N ALA A 79 -9.32 1.25 -3.06
CA ALA A 79 -8.62 2.04 -2.05
C ALA A 79 -7.66 1.13 -1.28
N TYR A 80 -6.40 1.53 -1.18
CA TYR A 80 -5.37 0.69 -0.59
C TYR A 80 -4.27 1.50 0.11
N LYS A 81 -3.54 0.81 0.97
CA LYS A 81 -2.43 1.34 1.76
C LYS A 81 -1.10 1.13 1.01
N LEU A 82 -0.33 2.20 0.84
CA LEU A 82 1.06 2.17 0.37
C LEU A 82 1.96 2.85 1.40
N GLY A 83 2.64 2.04 2.22
CA GLY A 83 3.35 2.56 3.39
C GLY A 83 2.36 3.25 4.34
N ASP A 84 2.60 4.51 4.67
CA ASP A 84 1.70 5.31 5.51
C ASP A 84 0.57 5.99 4.71
N ASN A 85 0.67 5.99 3.38
CA ASN A 85 -0.27 6.70 2.51
C ASN A 85 -1.45 5.83 2.11
N ILE A 86 -2.59 6.48 1.84
CA ILE A 86 -3.75 5.86 1.22
C ILE A 86 -3.85 6.36 -0.21
N VAL A 87 -4.13 5.44 -1.13
CA VAL A 87 -4.34 5.72 -2.55
C VAL A 87 -5.73 5.24 -2.94
N VAL A 88 -6.44 6.04 -3.74
CA VAL A 88 -7.78 5.71 -4.24
C VAL A 88 -7.81 5.89 -5.76
N ARG A 89 -8.36 4.91 -6.49
CA ARG A 89 -8.33 4.86 -7.96
C ARG A 89 -9.57 4.21 -8.56
N SER A 90 -9.80 4.45 -9.85
CA SER A 90 -10.80 3.67 -10.59
C SER A 90 -10.37 2.20 -10.70
N ASN A 91 -11.29 1.28 -10.37
CA ASN A 91 -11.03 -0.15 -10.26
C ASN A 91 -11.60 -0.93 -11.45
N VAL A 92 -11.08 -0.65 -12.64
CA VAL A 92 -11.48 -1.37 -13.85
C VAL A 92 -10.28 -1.63 -14.76
N CYS A 93 -10.25 -2.79 -15.39
CA CYS A 93 -9.29 -3.17 -16.43
C CYS A 93 -10.04 -3.32 -17.77
N PRO A 94 -10.25 -2.23 -18.53
CA PRO A 94 -11.26 -2.19 -19.59
C PRO A 94 -11.15 -3.30 -20.64
N PRO A 95 -9.97 -3.65 -21.19
CA PRO A 95 -9.89 -4.67 -22.23
C PRO A 95 -10.31 -6.07 -21.77
N CYS A 96 -10.15 -6.39 -20.49
CA CYS A 96 -10.49 -7.71 -19.94
C CYS A 96 -11.73 -7.69 -19.03
N GLY A 97 -12.30 -6.51 -18.76
CA GLY A 97 -13.50 -6.33 -17.93
C GLY A 97 -13.29 -6.58 -16.43
N SER A 98 -12.06 -6.78 -15.96
CA SER A 98 -11.81 -7.05 -14.54
C SER A 98 -12.10 -5.83 -13.67
N ILE A 99 -12.62 -6.10 -12.47
CA ILE A 99 -12.74 -5.16 -11.35
C ILE A 99 -12.03 -5.70 -10.10
N GLY A 100 -11.07 -6.62 -10.30
CA GLY A 100 -10.25 -7.21 -9.26
C GLY A 100 -8.79 -6.91 -9.52
N PHE A 101 -8.13 -6.34 -8.51
CA PHE A 101 -6.70 -6.09 -8.52
C PHE A 101 -6.11 -6.48 -7.16
N SER A 102 -5.11 -7.35 -7.19
CA SER A 102 -4.30 -7.67 -6.02
C SER A 102 -3.14 -6.67 -5.91
N LEU A 103 -2.80 -6.27 -4.69
CA LEU A 103 -1.67 -5.37 -4.41
C LEU A 103 -0.44 -6.19 -4.03
N ASP A 104 0.58 -6.16 -4.88
CA ASP A 104 1.88 -6.76 -4.64
C ASP A 104 2.90 -5.64 -4.38
N ASN A 105 3.10 -5.31 -3.12
CA ASN A 105 3.91 -4.15 -2.70
C ASN A 105 3.42 -2.84 -3.35
N ASP A 106 4.19 -2.28 -4.28
CA ASP A 106 3.88 -1.07 -5.05
C ASP A 106 3.34 -1.38 -6.47
N ILE A 107 2.91 -2.62 -6.71
CA ILE A 107 2.38 -3.07 -8.01
C ILE A 107 0.93 -3.53 -7.85
N LEU A 108 0.04 -2.96 -8.64
CA LEU A 108 -1.31 -3.49 -8.84
C LEU A 108 -1.28 -4.56 -9.91
N VAL A 109 -1.82 -5.74 -9.60
CA VAL A 109 -1.89 -6.86 -10.54
C VAL A 109 -3.35 -7.19 -10.81
N CYS A 110 -3.78 -7.04 -12.07
CA CYS A 110 -5.13 -7.40 -12.49
C CYS A 110 -5.37 -8.90 -12.24
N ASP A 111 -6.45 -9.24 -11.54
CA ASP A 111 -6.75 -10.61 -11.14
C ASP A 111 -7.13 -11.48 -12.36
N SER A 112 -7.59 -10.87 -13.46
CA SER A 112 -8.02 -11.59 -14.66
C SER A 112 -6.92 -11.76 -15.71
N CYS A 113 -6.26 -10.67 -16.11
CA CYS A 113 -5.30 -10.71 -17.22
C CYS A 113 -3.84 -10.55 -16.78
N ARG A 114 -3.58 -10.40 -15.47
CA ARG A 114 -2.25 -10.21 -14.87
C ARG A 114 -1.47 -9.01 -15.40
N THR A 115 -2.12 -8.08 -16.11
CA THR A 115 -1.50 -6.80 -16.45
C THR A 115 -1.15 -6.07 -15.14
N THR A 116 0.07 -5.55 -15.08
CA THR A 116 0.60 -4.85 -13.92
C THR A 116 0.58 -3.34 -14.13
N PHE A 117 0.32 -2.63 -13.05
CA PHE A 117 0.32 -1.17 -12.98
C PHE A 117 1.09 -0.72 -11.75
N ASP A 118 1.75 0.41 -11.85
CA ASP A 118 2.39 1.05 -10.71
C ASP A 118 1.31 1.57 -9.76
N ALA A 119 1.37 1.17 -8.48
CA ALA A 119 0.33 1.52 -7.50
C ALA A 119 0.43 3.00 -7.06
N VAL A 120 1.60 3.62 -7.16
CA VAL A 120 1.81 5.03 -6.77
C VAL A 120 1.26 5.99 -7.82
N THR A 121 1.37 5.63 -9.10
CA THR A 121 1.03 6.50 -10.24
C THR A 121 -0.17 6.02 -11.03
N GLY A 122 -0.46 4.71 -11.00
CA GLY A 122 -1.50 4.05 -11.80
C GLY A 122 -1.04 3.69 -13.22
N GLN A 123 0.20 3.99 -13.60
CA GLN A 123 0.69 3.77 -14.96
C GLN A 123 0.87 2.29 -15.27
N GLY A 124 0.57 1.88 -16.50
CA GLY A 124 0.79 0.51 -16.94
C GLY A 124 2.28 0.15 -16.97
N ILE A 125 2.63 -1.03 -16.44
CA ILE A 125 4.00 -1.55 -16.43
C ILE A 125 4.15 -2.64 -17.49
N GLN A 126 3.32 -3.68 -17.42
CA GLN A 126 3.42 -4.84 -18.32
C GLN A 126 2.06 -5.49 -18.56
N GLY A 127 1.79 -5.88 -19.80
CA GLY A 127 0.59 -6.65 -20.17
C GLY A 127 -0.25 -5.98 -21.25
N ALA A 128 -1.33 -6.63 -21.66
CA ALA A 128 -2.15 -6.17 -22.79
C ALA A 128 -3.01 -4.94 -22.47
N CYS A 129 -3.16 -4.59 -21.17
CA CYS A 129 -4.04 -3.51 -20.73
C CYS A 129 -3.28 -2.26 -20.24
N VAL A 130 -1.97 -2.15 -20.50
CA VAL A 130 -1.12 -1.07 -19.98
C VAL A 130 -1.54 0.34 -20.45
N ASP A 131 -2.12 0.43 -21.65
CA ASP A 131 -2.63 1.69 -22.23
C ASP A 131 -3.94 2.18 -21.56
N TYR A 132 -4.31 1.62 -20.41
CA TYR A 132 -5.46 2.05 -19.62
C TYR A 132 -5.00 2.31 -18.19
N PRO A 133 -4.30 3.43 -17.91
CA PRO A 133 -3.82 3.76 -16.57
C PRO A 133 -4.95 3.76 -15.53
N LYS A 134 -4.62 3.43 -14.28
CA LYS A 134 -5.55 3.48 -13.15
C LYS A 134 -5.61 4.91 -12.60
N GLU A 135 -6.57 5.68 -13.09
CA GLU A 135 -6.67 7.09 -12.72
C GLU A 135 -6.93 7.29 -11.23
N SER A 136 -6.29 8.32 -10.65
CA SER A 136 -6.41 8.66 -9.24
C SER A 136 -7.75 9.36 -8.97
N ILE A 137 -8.32 9.11 -7.79
CA ILE A 137 -9.51 9.79 -7.32
C ILE A 137 -9.11 10.71 -6.15
N PRO A 138 -9.25 12.03 -6.30
CA PRO A 138 -9.08 12.97 -5.20
C PRO A 138 -9.99 12.63 -4.02
N PHE A 139 -9.47 12.82 -2.81
CA PHE A 139 -10.23 12.64 -1.58
C PHE A 139 -9.69 13.54 -0.47
N THR A 140 -10.48 13.67 0.59
CA THR A 140 -10.05 14.27 1.86
C THR A 140 -10.25 13.26 2.99
N VAL A 141 -9.50 13.43 4.07
CA VAL A 141 -9.72 12.66 5.31
C VAL A 141 -10.39 13.57 6.33
N SER A 142 -11.59 13.21 6.76
CA SER A 142 -12.34 13.90 7.82
C SER A 142 -12.94 12.88 8.78
N ASP A 143 -12.77 13.10 10.08
CA ASP A 143 -13.38 12.30 11.14
C ASP A 143 -13.13 10.79 11.01
N GLY A 144 -11.92 10.41 10.58
CA GLY A 144 -11.53 9.01 10.39
C GLY A 144 -12.11 8.36 9.12
N ASN A 145 -12.68 9.14 8.21
CA ASN A 145 -13.22 8.68 6.95
C ASN A 145 -12.50 9.32 5.77
N ILE A 146 -12.43 8.59 4.68
CA ILE A 146 -12.12 9.09 3.35
C ILE A 146 -13.42 9.58 2.74
N VAL A 147 -13.40 10.82 2.25
CA VAL A 147 -14.53 11.48 1.60
C VAL A 147 -14.12 11.84 0.18
N MET A 148 -14.87 11.33 -0.79
CA MET A 148 -14.68 11.56 -2.22
C MET A 148 -15.91 12.20 -2.84
N GLU A 149 -15.72 13.08 -3.81
CA GLU A 149 -16.82 13.60 -4.62
C GLU A 149 -17.23 12.57 -5.68
N LEU A 150 -18.53 12.39 -5.87
CA LEU A 150 -19.06 11.45 -6.86
C LEU A 150 -18.65 11.83 -8.30
N ASN A 151 -18.53 13.13 -8.58
CA ASN A 151 -18.06 13.62 -9.88
C ASN A 151 -16.59 13.29 -10.15
N ASP A 152 -15.75 13.27 -9.11
CA ASP A 152 -14.33 12.91 -9.24
C ASP A 152 -14.18 11.42 -9.52
N ILE A 153 -15.00 10.58 -8.88
CA ILE A 153 -15.08 9.13 -9.17
C ILE A 153 -15.45 8.90 -10.64
N VAL A 154 -16.48 9.60 -11.13
CA VAL A 154 -16.91 9.51 -12.54
C VAL A 154 -15.79 9.96 -13.47
N THR A 155 -15.14 11.08 -13.18
CA THR A 155 -14.05 11.63 -14.00
C THR A 155 -12.88 10.65 -14.10
N ALA A 156 -12.42 10.12 -12.97
CA ALA A 156 -11.34 9.13 -12.94
C ALA A 156 -11.70 7.85 -13.70
N HIS A 157 -12.94 7.39 -13.57
CA HIS A 157 -13.42 6.24 -14.33
C HIS A 157 -13.40 6.51 -15.84
N MET A 158 -13.94 7.64 -16.28
CA MET A 158 -13.98 8.02 -17.69
C MET A 158 -12.58 8.14 -18.30
N ASN A 159 -11.61 8.67 -17.54
CA ASN A 159 -10.21 8.71 -17.97
C ASN A 159 -9.60 7.31 -18.03
N THR A 160 -9.92 6.43 -17.08
CA THR A 160 -9.41 5.05 -17.02
C THR A 160 -9.92 4.17 -18.16
N VAL A 161 -11.17 4.37 -18.61
CA VAL A 161 -11.76 3.58 -19.70
C VAL A 161 -11.37 4.08 -21.09
N GLN A 162 -10.78 5.27 -21.16
CA GLN A 162 -10.16 5.77 -22.38
C GLN A 162 -8.75 5.19 -22.49
N ARG A 163 -8.34 4.91 -23.73
CA ARG A 163 -6.96 4.50 -24.00
C ARG A 163 -6.07 5.74 -23.87
N GLY A 164 -5.09 5.67 -22.97
CA GLY A 164 -4.09 6.71 -22.69
C GLY A 164 -2.82 6.56 -23.50
#